data_AF-G7IIB7-F1
#
_entry.id   AF-G7IIB7-F1
#
_cell.length_a   1.000
_cell.length_b   1.000
_cell.length_c   1.000
_cell.angle_alpha   90.00
_cell.angle_beta   90.00
_cell.angle_gamma   90.00
#
_symmetry.space_group_name_H-M   'P 1'
#
loop_
_entity.id
_entity.type
_entity.pdbx_description
1 polymer ?
#
loop_
_entity_poly.entity_id
_entity_poly.type
_entity_poly.pdbx_seq_one_letter_code
_entity_poly.pdbx_strand_id
1 'polypeptide(L)'
;MRTIQALFLWESNPVFSEYVLGRSSLPLEPKQLGLWPSNKGSKLGGDCDPHKQHLFDWSKDQLKKDWPSLEMRHKSNPPVPRIDNLRFWGEQWVKHGTCSVSMLDQYEYFSLALKLYNGINLREMLRKESVIPRGTLVARQAIFDAIRKHMKCKPQIRCQEIQNQYYLYEIRFCLTASKDPKFIDCNTEFVGCSINPEVYF
;
A
#
# COMPACT_ATOMS: atom_id res chain seq x y z
N MET A 1 16.52 -10.64 5.21
CA MET A 1 15.64 -9.91 4.28
C MET A 1 16.07 -10.17 2.86
N ARG A 2 15.15 -10.35 1.90
CA ARG A 2 15.52 -10.49 0.48
C ARG A 2 14.85 -9.45 -0.41
N THR A 3 13.65 -8.99 -0.05
CA THR A 3 12.87 -8.02 -0.83
C THR A 3 12.15 -7.04 0.08
N ILE A 4 11.87 -5.84 -0.43
CA ILE A 4 10.99 -4.85 0.19
C ILE A 4 9.74 -4.73 -0.68
N GLN A 5 8.55 -4.67 -0.10
CA GLN A 5 7.31 -4.44 -0.83
C GLN A 5 6.77 -3.06 -0.48
N ALA A 6 6.57 -2.21 -1.49
CA ALA A 6 5.86 -0.95 -1.35
C ALA A 6 4.41 -1.17 -1.79
N LEU A 7 3.44 -0.86 -0.93
CA LEU A 7 2.02 -1.09 -1.21
C LEU A 7 1.22 0.19 -1.19
N PHE A 8 0.26 0.29 -2.10
CA PHE A 8 -0.58 1.47 -2.29
C PHE A 8 -2.05 1.08 -2.09
N LEU A 9 -2.73 1.88 -1.26
CA LEU A 9 -4.12 1.72 -0.84
C LEU A 9 -4.93 2.99 -1.13
N TRP A 10 -6.24 2.85 -1.32
CA TRP A 10 -7.18 3.95 -1.56
C TRP A 10 -8.13 4.12 -0.38
N GLU A 11 -8.33 5.35 0.11
CA GLU A 11 -9.30 5.67 1.19
C GLU A 11 -10.73 5.24 0.86
N SER A 12 -11.09 5.34 -0.41
CA SER A 12 -12.42 5.01 -0.87
C SER A 12 -12.60 3.53 -1.14
N ASN A 13 -11.61 2.69 -0.86
CA ASN A 13 -11.81 1.28 -1.06
C ASN A 13 -12.91 0.80 -0.09
N PRO A 14 -13.97 0.13 -0.57
CA PRO A 14 -15.09 -0.33 0.25
C PRO A 14 -14.65 -1.26 1.40
N VAL A 15 -13.46 -1.86 1.31
CA VAL A 15 -12.84 -2.58 2.44
C VAL A 15 -12.62 -1.69 3.67
N PHE A 16 -12.34 -0.40 3.49
CA PHE A 16 -12.10 0.56 4.57
C PHE A 16 -13.29 1.51 4.82
N SER A 17 -14.35 1.42 4.01
CA SER A 17 -15.52 2.30 4.12
C SER A 17 -16.81 1.56 3.79
N GLU A 18 -17.67 1.37 4.80
CA GLU A 18 -19.04 0.83 4.66
C GLU A 18 -19.93 1.65 3.70
N TYR A 19 -19.50 2.84 3.26
CA TYR A 19 -20.32 3.82 2.52
C TYR A 19 -19.97 3.98 1.04
N VAL A 20 -19.09 3.14 0.47
CA VAL A 20 -18.63 3.30 -0.91
C VAL A 20 -19.58 2.69 -1.95
N LEU A 21 -20.53 1.86 -1.52
CA LEU A 21 -21.62 1.39 -2.40
C LEU A 21 -22.48 2.59 -2.82
N GLY A 22 -22.09 3.27 -3.92
CA GLY A 22 -22.84 4.37 -4.53
C GLY A 22 -22.12 5.72 -4.72
N ARG A 23 -20.82 5.86 -4.43
CA ARG A 23 -20.08 7.10 -4.82
C ARG A 23 -19.42 6.94 -6.18
N SER A 24 -19.79 7.83 -7.12
CA SER A 24 -19.43 7.84 -8.55
C SER A 24 -17.99 8.23 -8.88
N SER A 25 -17.08 8.26 -7.91
CA SER A 25 -15.64 8.41 -8.18
C SER A 25 -14.82 8.01 -6.95
N LEU A 26 -14.07 6.93 -7.06
CA LEU A 26 -13.01 6.59 -6.10
C LEU A 26 -11.85 7.59 -6.30
N PRO A 27 -11.32 8.28 -5.26
CA PRO A 27 -10.12 9.10 -5.34
C PRO A 27 -9.01 8.43 -6.16
N LEU A 28 -8.51 9.19 -7.13
CA LEU A 28 -7.52 8.71 -8.11
C LEU A 28 -6.12 8.51 -7.51
N GLU A 29 -5.82 9.20 -6.41
CA GLU A 29 -4.53 9.09 -5.73
C GLU A 29 -4.60 8.00 -4.66
N PRO A 30 -3.63 7.08 -4.60
CA PRO A 30 -3.46 6.23 -3.44
C PRO A 30 -3.10 7.11 -2.23
N LYS A 31 -3.76 6.88 -1.11
CA LYS A 31 -3.66 7.75 0.08
C LYS A 31 -2.90 7.13 1.23
N GLN A 32 -2.51 5.86 1.11
CA GLN A 32 -1.69 5.19 2.10
C GLN A 32 -0.67 4.30 1.41
N LEU A 33 0.60 4.52 1.76
CA LEU A 33 1.69 3.63 1.44
C LEU A 33 1.84 2.57 2.55
N GLY A 34 2.47 1.45 2.27
CA GLY A 34 3.07 0.59 3.28
C GLY A 34 4.42 0.14 2.76
N LEU A 35 5.39 -0.05 3.65
CA LEU A 35 6.70 -0.53 3.28
C LEU A 35 7.00 -1.79 4.05
N TRP A 36 6.86 -2.95 3.42
CA TRP A 36 6.87 -4.23 4.11
C TRP A 36 8.09 -5.04 3.71
N PRO A 37 9.10 -5.14 4.57
CA PRO A 37 10.23 -5.99 4.31
C PRO A 37 9.84 -7.46 4.38
N SER A 38 10.40 -8.29 3.49
CA SER A 38 10.00 -9.69 3.34
C SER A 38 11.20 -10.61 3.05
N ASN A 39 11.12 -11.84 3.56
CA ASN A 39 11.92 -12.98 3.12
C ASN A 39 11.07 -13.83 2.18
N LYS A 40 11.68 -14.52 1.20
CA LYS A 40 10.95 -15.41 0.28
C LYS A 40 10.06 -16.38 1.07
N GLY A 41 8.75 -16.37 0.83
CA GLY A 41 7.80 -17.31 1.41
C GLY A 41 7.36 -17.04 2.86
N SER A 42 7.85 -15.98 3.52
CA SER A 42 7.36 -15.61 4.85
C SER A 42 6.10 -14.74 4.77
N LYS A 43 5.25 -14.82 5.79
CA LYS A 43 4.16 -13.85 6.00
C LYS A 43 4.73 -12.42 5.91
N LEU A 44 3.95 -11.51 5.35
CA LEU A 44 4.31 -10.10 5.27
C LEU A 44 4.13 -9.46 6.64
N GLY A 45 5.22 -8.91 7.18
CA GLY A 45 5.24 -8.47 8.56
C GLY A 45 5.36 -9.63 9.55
N GLY A 46 5.82 -9.26 10.73
CA GLY A 46 6.12 -10.15 11.84
C GLY A 46 7.03 -9.33 12.74
N ASP A 47 6.59 -9.10 13.97
CA ASP A 47 7.25 -8.20 14.92
C ASP A 47 8.70 -8.67 15.19
N CYS A 48 9.63 -8.33 14.29
CA CYS A 48 10.98 -8.88 14.27
C CYS A 48 11.80 -8.40 15.47
N ASP A 49 11.44 -7.23 16.01
CA ASP A 49 11.98 -6.69 17.25
C ASP A 49 10.92 -5.83 17.97
N PRO A 50 10.02 -6.43 18.77
CA PRO A 50 8.92 -5.72 19.41
C PRO A 50 9.37 -4.75 20.51
N HIS A 51 10.67 -4.72 20.86
CA HIS A 51 11.22 -3.82 21.88
C HIS A 51 11.65 -2.47 21.30
N LYS A 52 11.78 -2.34 19.97
CA LYS A 52 12.07 -1.06 19.29
C LYS A 52 10.80 -0.26 19.00
N GLN A 53 10.04 0.07 20.05
CA GLN A 53 8.74 0.75 19.91
C GLN A 53 8.86 2.27 19.74
N HIS A 54 10.00 2.86 20.10
CA HIS A 54 10.18 4.31 20.06
C HIS A 54 10.32 4.80 18.63
N LEU A 55 9.38 5.67 18.22
CA LEU A 55 9.56 6.51 17.04
C LEU A 55 10.53 7.64 17.40
N PHE A 56 11.56 7.81 16.58
CA PHE A 56 12.40 8.99 16.60
C PHE A 56 11.59 10.22 16.18
N ASP A 57 11.95 11.39 16.70
CA ASP A 57 11.14 12.62 16.61
C ASP A 57 11.16 13.30 15.23
N TRP A 58 11.90 12.74 14.26
CA TRP A 58 12.18 13.39 12.99
C TRP A 58 11.02 13.27 11.98
N SER A 59 10.88 14.30 11.13
CA SER A 59 9.99 14.37 9.94
C SER A 59 8.51 13.97 10.14
N LYS A 60 7.95 14.24 11.33
CA LYS A 60 6.52 14.03 11.59
C LYS A 60 5.64 14.80 10.60
N ASP A 61 6.04 15.99 10.17
CA ASP A 61 5.18 16.82 9.32
C ASP A 61 5.09 16.31 7.88
N GLN A 62 6.18 15.78 7.30
CA GLN A 62 6.11 15.15 5.98
C GLN A 62 5.31 13.85 6.03
N LEU A 63 5.52 13.03 7.06
CA LEU A 63 4.72 11.82 7.26
C LEU A 63 3.23 12.14 7.46
N LYS A 64 2.88 13.19 8.22
CA LYS A 64 1.48 13.63 8.39
C LYS A 64 0.83 13.95 7.05
N LYS A 65 1.59 14.57 6.14
CA LYS A 65 1.11 15.01 4.83
C LYS A 65 0.98 13.85 3.84
N ASP A 66 2.03 13.06 3.69
CA ASP A 66 2.17 12.09 2.61
C ASP A 66 1.79 10.66 3.01
N TRP A 67 1.77 10.36 4.31
CA TRP A 67 1.43 9.04 4.83
C TRP A 67 0.52 9.10 6.07
N PRO A 68 -0.67 9.74 5.97
CA PRO A 68 -1.61 9.81 7.07
C PRO A 68 -2.25 8.44 7.36
N SER A 69 -2.70 8.26 8.60
CA SER A 69 -3.60 7.17 8.96
C SER A 69 -4.96 7.36 8.28
N LEU A 70 -5.38 6.33 7.55
CA LEU A 70 -6.72 6.26 6.95
C LEU A 70 -7.73 5.53 7.84
N GLU A 71 -7.25 4.87 8.89
CA GLU A 71 -8.08 4.07 9.78
C GLU A 71 -8.92 4.98 10.69
N MET A 72 -10.22 4.96 10.46
CA MET A 72 -11.20 5.43 11.44
C MET A 72 -11.47 4.27 12.39
N ARG A 73 -11.42 4.48 13.71
CA ARG A 73 -11.95 3.45 14.62
C ARG A 73 -13.44 3.28 14.30
N HIS A 74 -13.88 2.03 14.17
CA HIS A 74 -15.29 1.69 13.98
C HIS A 74 -16.19 2.46 14.95
N LYS A 75 -17.41 2.77 14.48
CA LYS A 75 -18.51 3.45 15.18
C LYS A 75 -18.53 3.13 16.69
N SER A 76 -17.87 3.97 17.49
CA SER A 76 -18.30 4.23 18.85
C SER A 76 -19.13 5.50 18.83
N ASN A 77 -20.07 5.60 19.78
CA ASN A 77 -20.74 6.85 20.06
C ASN A 77 -20.27 7.31 21.44
N PRO A 78 -19.52 8.42 21.56
CA PRO A 78 -19.19 9.40 20.52
C PRO A 78 -18.12 8.91 19.51
N PRO A 79 -18.03 9.54 18.32
CA PRO A 79 -17.04 9.20 17.30
C PRO A 79 -15.62 9.26 17.88
N VAL A 80 -14.85 8.17 17.78
CA VAL A 80 -13.43 8.25 18.13
C VAL A 80 -12.72 9.05 17.05
N PRO A 81 -11.81 9.97 17.42
CA PRO A 81 -10.87 10.57 16.48
C PRO A 81 -10.15 9.50 15.64
N ARG A 82 -9.71 9.87 14.42
CA ARG A 82 -8.80 9.05 13.61
C ARG A 82 -7.66 8.52 14.49
N ILE A 83 -7.19 7.31 14.22
CA ILE A 83 -5.99 6.80 14.91
C ILE A 83 -4.90 7.86 14.75
N ASP A 84 -4.32 8.28 15.88
CA ASP A 84 -3.20 9.21 15.89
C ASP A 84 -2.12 8.70 14.94
N ASN A 85 -1.71 9.55 14.00
CA ASN A 85 -0.67 9.26 13.03
C ASN A 85 0.58 8.67 13.70
N LEU A 86 0.96 9.18 14.89
CA LEU A 86 2.09 8.65 15.65
C LEU A 86 1.88 7.19 16.04
N ARG A 87 0.68 6.84 16.52
CA ARG A 87 0.36 5.46 16.83
C ARG A 87 0.38 4.60 15.57
N PHE A 88 -0.23 5.06 14.48
CA PHE A 88 -0.23 4.33 13.21
C PHE A 88 1.19 4.04 12.72
N TRP A 89 2.08 5.03 12.67
CA TRP A 89 3.46 4.84 12.28
C TRP A 89 4.24 3.96 13.26
N GLY A 90 3.96 4.07 14.55
CA GLY A 90 4.55 3.19 15.58
C GLY A 90 4.20 1.72 15.30
N GLU A 91 2.94 1.45 14.99
CA GLU A 91 2.50 0.11 14.61
C GLU A 91 3.12 -0.36 13.29
N GLN A 92 3.23 0.50 12.27
CA GLN A 92 3.91 0.15 11.01
C GLN A 92 5.40 -0.16 11.23
N TRP A 93 6.07 0.62 12.08
CA TRP A 93 7.46 0.39 12.43
C TRP A 93 7.63 -0.95 13.15
N VAL A 94 6.87 -1.19 14.22
CA VAL A 94 6.97 -2.42 15.01
C VAL A 94 6.69 -3.66 14.15
N LYS A 95 5.58 -3.65 13.40
CA LYS A 95 5.11 -4.80 12.61
C LYS A 95 5.96 -5.08 11.37
N HIS A 96 6.56 -4.05 10.77
CA HIS A 96 7.23 -4.16 9.47
C HIS A 96 8.65 -3.61 9.48
N GLY A 97 8.84 -2.36 9.91
CA GLY A 97 10.13 -1.69 9.85
C GLY A 97 11.23 -2.32 10.73
N THR A 98 10.88 -2.92 11.87
CA THR A 98 11.86 -3.61 12.73
C THR A 98 12.56 -4.76 12.02
N CYS A 99 11.91 -5.38 11.03
CA CYS A 99 12.51 -6.41 10.19
C CYS A 99 13.60 -5.87 9.25
N SER A 100 13.67 -4.55 9.03
CA SER A 100 14.69 -3.90 8.19
C SER A 100 15.90 -3.39 8.90
N VAL A 101 15.99 -3.45 10.22
CA VAL A 101 17.06 -2.83 11.00
C VAL A 101 18.48 -3.26 10.59
N SER A 102 18.63 -4.47 10.04
CA SER A 102 19.92 -4.93 9.47
C SER A 102 20.40 -4.14 8.22
N MET A 103 19.53 -3.34 7.60
CA MET A 103 19.80 -2.61 6.35
C MET A 103 19.32 -1.16 6.36
N LEU A 104 18.12 -0.93 6.89
CA LEU A 104 17.46 0.36 7.01
C LEU A 104 17.13 0.58 8.49
N ASP A 105 17.75 1.59 9.08
CA ASP A 105 17.28 2.08 10.38
C ASP A 105 15.89 2.72 10.25
N GLN A 106 15.32 3.17 11.37
CA GLN A 106 13.98 3.77 11.34
C GLN A 106 13.93 5.04 10.50
N TYR A 107 15.01 5.83 10.49
CA TYR A 107 15.12 7.02 9.65
C TYR A 107 15.04 6.65 8.17
N GLU A 108 15.89 5.73 7.76
CA GLU A 108 16.00 5.24 6.38
C GLU A 108 14.70 4.55 5.93
N TYR A 109 14.02 3.81 6.81
CA TYR A 109 12.75 3.13 6.51
C TYR A 109 11.63 4.10 6.12
N PHE A 110 11.33 5.09 6.96
CA PHE A 110 10.26 6.05 6.67
C PHE A 110 10.66 7.01 5.54
N SER A 111 11.95 7.36 5.43
CA SER A 111 12.45 8.18 4.33
C SER A 111 12.30 7.47 2.98
N LEU A 112 12.60 6.16 2.93
CA LEU A 112 12.38 5.33 1.75
C LEU A 112 10.90 5.25 1.40
N ALA A 113 10.02 5.05 2.39
CA ALA A 113 8.58 5.05 2.15
C ALA A 113 8.12 6.38 1.52
N LEU A 114 8.46 7.52 2.12
CA LEU A 114 8.13 8.84 1.57
C LEU A 114 8.68 9.04 0.15
N LYS A 115 9.93 8.62 -0.10
CA LYS A 115 10.55 8.67 -1.44
C LYS A 115 9.76 7.84 -2.46
N LEU A 116 9.31 6.64 -2.08
CA LEU A 116 8.53 5.78 -2.96
C LEU A 116 7.12 6.32 -3.21
N TYR A 117 6.47 6.88 -2.18
CA TYR A 117 5.16 7.53 -2.32
C TYR A 117 5.23 8.69 -3.32
N ASN A 118 6.21 9.57 -3.14
CA ASN A 118 6.38 10.75 -3.99
C ASN A 118 6.96 10.42 -5.38
N GLY A 119 7.71 9.33 -5.52
CA GLY A 119 8.35 8.92 -6.76
C GLY A 119 7.46 8.10 -7.70
N ILE A 120 6.44 7.40 -7.18
CA ILE A 120 5.57 6.55 -7.98
C ILE A 120 4.26 7.31 -8.29
N ASN A 121 4.17 7.90 -9.48
CA ASN A 121 2.94 8.52 -9.93
C ASN A 121 1.98 7.49 -10.54
N LEU A 122 1.39 6.66 -9.67
CA LEU A 122 0.50 5.55 -10.06
C LEU A 122 -0.70 6.05 -10.87
N ARG A 123 -1.28 7.18 -10.47
CA ARG A 123 -2.42 7.78 -11.17
C ARG A 123 -2.08 8.11 -12.62
N GLU A 124 -0.96 8.77 -12.86
CA GLU A 124 -0.58 9.18 -14.21
C GLU A 124 -0.27 7.98 -15.10
N MET A 125 0.36 6.94 -14.55
CA MET A 125 0.62 5.70 -15.28
C MET A 125 -0.69 5.03 -15.73
N LEU A 126 -1.66 4.92 -14.83
CA LEU A 126 -2.97 4.32 -15.14
C LEU A 126 -3.75 5.19 -16.14
N ARG A 127 -3.78 6.51 -15.93
CA ARG A 127 -4.48 7.46 -16.79
C ARG A 127 -3.96 7.46 -18.23
N LYS A 128 -2.64 7.38 -18.43
CA LYS A 128 -2.01 7.31 -19.77
C LYS A 128 -2.46 6.10 -20.58
N GLU A 129 -2.90 5.04 -19.89
CA GLU A 129 -3.37 3.79 -20.50
C GLU A 129 -4.89 3.65 -20.42
N SER A 130 -5.60 4.76 -20.16
CA SER A 130 -7.06 4.82 -20.06
C SER A 130 -7.66 3.93 -18.96
N VAL A 131 -6.86 3.54 -17.97
CA VAL A 131 -7.32 2.84 -16.76
C VAL A 131 -7.65 3.89 -15.71
N ILE A 132 -8.93 4.09 -15.43
CA ILE A 132 -9.39 5.16 -14.53
C ILE A 132 -10.25 4.57 -13.41
N PRO A 133 -9.87 4.79 -12.14
CA PRO A 133 -10.72 4.45 -11.00
C PRO A 133 -12.05 5.21 -11.06
N ARG A 134 -13.15 4.48 -11.33
CA ARG A 134 -14.51 5.05 -11.44
C ARG A 134 -15.56 4.24 -10.69
N GLY A 135 -15.13 3.25 -9.91
CA GLY A 135 -16.04 2.28 -9.29
C GLY A 135 -16.70 1.36 -10.32
N THR A 136 -16.05 1.14 -11.47
CA THR A 136 -16.55 0.28 -12.55
C THR A 136 -15.69 -0.98 -12.67
N LEU A 137 -16.21 -1.99 -13.35
CA LEU A 137 -15.42 -3.17 -13.67
C LEU A 137 -14.29 -2.82 -14.63
N VAL A 138 -13.09 -3.23 -14.27
CA VAL A 138 -11.87 -3.09 -15.06
C VAL A 138 -11.15 -4.43 -15.06
N ALA A 139 -10.62 -4.84 -16.21
CA ALA A 139 -9.76 -6.01 -16.27
C ALA A 139 -8.50 -5.80 -15.39
N ARG A 140 -8.28 -6.66 -14.40
CA ARG A 140 -7.07 -6.67 -13.55
C ARG A 140 -5.78 -6.70 -14.38
N GLN A 141 -5.84 -7.36 -15.54
CA GLN A 141 -4.73 -7.43 -16.49
C GLN A 141 -4.42 -6.06 -17.09
N ALA A 142 -5.43 -5.24 -17.40
CA ALA A 142 -5.23 -3.88 -17.89
C ALA A 142 -4.55 -2.99 -16.83
N ILE A 143 -4.92 -3.15 -15.55
CA ILE A 143 -4.25 -2.45 -14.42
C ILE A 143 -2.78 -2.87 -14.35
N PHE A 144 -2.51 -4.18 -14.38
CA PHE A 144 -1.15 -4.73 -14.36
C PHE A 144 -0.29 -4.23 -15.53
N ASP A 145 -0.81 -4.34 -16.75
CA ASP A 145 -0.09 -3.98 -17.98
C ASP A 145 0.16 -2.48 -18.07
N ALA A 146 -0.79 -1.65 -17.64
CA ALA A 146 -0.62 -0.22 -17.60
C ALA A 146 0.58 0.18 -16.74
N ILE A 147 0.67 -0.38 -15.53
CA ILE A 147 1.78 -0.10 -14.61
C ILE A 147 3.10 -0.66 -15.15
N ARG A 148 3.09 -1.91 -15.62
CA ARG A 148 4.29 -2.59 -16.16
C ARG A 148 4.89 -1.81 -17.32
N LYS A 149 4.06 -1.23 -18.19
CA LYS A 149 4.50 -0.46 -19.36
C LYS A 149 5.36 0.75 -18.98
N HIS A 150 5.03 1.43 -17.87
CA HIS A 150 5.74 2.62 -17.39
C HIS A 150 6.89 2.29 -16.42
N MET A 151 6.71 1.31 -15.54
CA MET A 151 7.72 0.96 -14.51
C MET A 151 8.81 -0.01 -15.00
N LYS A 152 8.56 -0.73 -16.10
CA LYS A 152 9.45 -1.78 -16.64
C LYS A 152 9.74 -2.93 -15.67
N CYS A 153 8.94 -3.08 -14.62
CA CYS A 153 8.91 -4.22 -13.71
C CYS A 153 7.47 -4.69 -13.50
N LYS A 154 7.28 -5.93 -13.08
CA LYS A 154 5.97 -6.51 -12.76
C LYS A 154 5.49 -6.08 -11.37
N PRO A 155 4.35 -5.36 -11.26
CA PRO A 155 3.71 -5.14 -9.97
C PRO A 155 2.98 -6.41 -9.50
N GLN A 156 2.43 -6.37 -8.29
CA GLN A 156 1.44 -7.32 -7.81
C GLN A 156 0.11 -6.60 -7.59
N ILE A 157 -0.96 -7.12 -8.19
CA ILE A 157 -2.32 -6.64 -8.02
C ILE A 157 -3.00 -7.53 -6.98
N ARG A 158 -3.48 -6.94 -5.89
CA ARG A 158 -4.29 -7.66 -4.90
C ARG A 158 -5.72 -7.23 -4.98
N CYS A 159 -6.60 -8.21 -4.85
CA CYS A 159 -8.02 -7.99 -4.76
C CYS A 159 -8.56 -8.52 -3.44
N GLN A 160 -9.75 -8.05 -3.09
CA GLN A 160 -10.51 -8.56 -1.97
C GLN A 160 -11.95 -8.82 -2.42
N GLU A 161 -12.48 -9.96 -2.02
CA GLU A 161 -13.88 -10.31 -2.21
C GLU A 161 -14.74 -9.71 -1.09
N ILE A 162 -15.79 -8.99 -1.46
CA ILE A 162 -16.82 -8.46 -0.59
C ILE A 162 -18.16 -8.79 -1.23
N GLN A 163 -19.05 -9.48 -0.52
CA GLN A 163 -20.41 -9.81 -0.99
C GLN A 163 -20.42 -10.40 -2.44
N ASN A 164 -19.51 -11.35 -2.71
CA ASN A 164 -19.33 -12.01 -4.01
C ASN A 164 -18.87 -11.09 -5.16
N GLN A 165 -18.35 -9.90 -4.84
CA GLN A 165 -17.75 -8.97 -5.79
C GLN A 165 -16.28 -8.74 -5.45
N TYR A 166 -15.45 -8.60 -6.49
CA TYR A 166 -14.01 -8.44 -6.34
C TYR A 166 -13.63 -6.98 -6.53
N TYR A 167 -12.93 -6.42 -5.55
CA TYR A 167 -12.47 -5.04 -5.55
C TYR A 167 -10.96 -5.01 -5.61
N LEU A 168 -10.39 -4.06 -6.35
CA LEU A 168 -8.96 -3.77 -6.23
C LEU A 168 -8.68 -3.38 -4.78
N TYR A 169 -7.78 -4.12 -4.13
CA TYR A 169 -7.43 -3.92 -2.73
C TYR A 169 -6.13 -3.14 -2.57
N GLU A 170 -5.04 -3.68 -3.10
CA GLU A 170 -3.70 -3.10 -3.01
C GLU A 170 -2.99 -3.24 -4.36
N ILE A 171 -2.15 -2.25 -4.68
CA ILE A 171 -1.11 -2.41 -5.70
C ILE A 171 0.25 -2.45 -5.00
N ARG A 172 1.07 -3.45 -5.33
CA ARG A 172 2.37 -3.69 -4.73
C ARG A 172 3.49 -3.60 -5.75
N PHE A 173 4.58 -2.97 -5.32
CA PHE A 173 5.86 -2.94 -6.03
C PHE A 173 6.90 -3.68 -5.21
N CYS A 174 7.75 -4.45 -5.87
CA CYS A 174 8.82 -5.21 -5.23
C CYS A 174 10.15 -4.53 -5.48
N LEU A 175 10.99 -4.46 -4.45
CA LEU A 175 12.32 -3.87 -4.50
C LEU A 175 13.37 -4.81 -3.94
N THR A 176 14.62 -4.64 -4.38
CA THR A 176 15.77 -5.29 -3.74
C THR A 176 15.89 -4.85 -2.28
N ALA A 177 16.28 -5.78 -1.41
CA ALA A 177 16.67 -5.42 -0.05
C ALA A 177 18.11 -4.88 -0.06
N SER A 178 18.25 -3.55 -0.13
CA SER A 178 19.52 -2.82 -0.14
C SER A 178 19.34 -1.41 0.44
N LYS A 179 20.44 -0.71 0.78
CA LYS A 179 20.40 0.71 1.18
C LYS A 179 19.95 1.64 0.03
N ASP A 180 20.14 1.21 -1.21
CA ASP A 180 19.58 1.83 -2.40
C ASP A 180 18.72 0.81 -3.15
N PRO A 181 17.44 0.63 -2.76
CA PRO A 181 16.54 -0.35 -3.36
C PRO A 181 16.27 -0.06 -4.84
N LYS A 182 16.25 -1.11 -5.66
CA LYS A 182 15.85 -1.05 -7.07
C LYS A 182 14.57 -1.84 -7.27
N PHE A 183 13.70 -1.35 -8.15
CA PHE A 183 12.49 -2.07 -8.54
C PHE A 183 12.86 -3.39 -9.24
N ILE A 184 12.16 -4.45 -8.87
CA ILE A 184 12.28 -5.79 -9.43
C ILE A 184 10.88 -6.37 -9.67
N ASP A 185 10.80 -7.42 -10.47
CA ASP A 185 9.55 -8.13 -10.68
C ASP A 185 9.04 -8.75 -9.38
N CYS A 186 7.76 -8.51 -9.07
CA CYS A 186 7.08 -9.28 -8.04
C CYS A 186 6.86 -10.73 -8.51
N ASN A 187 7.04 -11.69 -7.59
CA ASN A 187 6.96 -13.13 -7.90
C ASN A 187 5.54 -13.61 -8.24
N THR A 188 4.50 -12.85 -7.87
CA THR A 188 3.10 -13.21 -8.08
C THR A 188 2.36 -11.99 -8.58
N GLU A 189 1.71 -12.12 -9.74
CA GLU A 189 1.05 -11.02 -10.43
C GLU A 189 -0.32 -10.68 -9.81
N PHE A 190 -1.11 -11.70 -9.44
CA PHE A 190 -2.46 -11.54 -8.88
C PHE A 190 -2.63 -12.33 -7.57
N VAL A 191 -3.18 -11.70 -6.54
CA VAL A 191 -3.47 -12.36 -5.24
C VAL A 191 -4.87 -11.99 -4.78
N GLY A 192 -5.70 -12.98 -4.42
CA GLY A 192 -7.07 -12.75 -3.94
C GLY A 192 -8.05 -12.26 -5.01
N CYS A 193 -7.66 -12.31 -6.28
CA CYS A 193 -8.50 -11.92 -7.41
C CYS A 193 -9.18 -13.15 -8.01
N SER A 194 -10.42 -12.98 -8.50
CA SER A 194 -11.19 -14.04 -9.16
C SER A 194 -10.47 -14.64 -10.38
N ILE A 195 -10.93 -15.80 -10.83
CA ILE A 195 -10.61 -16.32 -12.18
C ILE A 195 -11.23 -15.38 -13.24
N ASN A 196 -12.42 -14.83 -12.96
CA ASN A 196 -12.96 -13.74 -13.77
C ASN A 196 -12.01 -12.53 -13.70
N PRO A 197 -11.60 -11.97 -14.84
CA PRO A 197 -10.50 -11.02 -14.87
C PRO A 197 -10.90 -9.63 -14.36
N GLU A 198 -12.18 -9.37 -14.14
CA GLU A 198 -12.68 -8.03 -13.82
C GLU A 198 -12.75 -7.78 -12.31
N VAL A 199 -12.39 -6.56 -11.94
CA VAL A 199 -12.42 -6.07 -10.57
C VAL A 199 -13.00 -4.67 -10.56
N TYR A 200 -13.72 -4.33 -9.51
CA TYR A 200 -14.15 -2.95 -9.30
C TYR A 200 -12.94 -2.08 -8.99
N PHE A 201 -12.77 -1.02 -9.80
CA PHE A 201 -11.74 0.00 -9.64
C PHE A 201 -12.28 1.40 -9.90
#